data_AF-A0A317KNU1-F1
#
_entry.id   AF-A0A317KNU1-F1
#
_cell.length_a   1.000
_cell.length_b   1.000
_cell.length_c   1.000
_cell.angle_alpha   90.00
_cell.angle_beta   90.00
_cell.angle_gamma   90.00
#
_symmetry.space_group_name_H-M   'P 1'
#
loop_
_entity.id
_entity.type
_entity.pdbx_description
1 polymer ?
#
loop_
_entity_poly.entity_id
_entity_poly.type
_entity_poly.pdbx_seq_one_letter_code
_entity_poly.pdbx_strand_id
1 'polypeptide(L)'
;MRDITQPSQLLHYAAAAQLEQVRAATAITNDQVAQYMKVDKGTFSRMLRDLSDPERLRQLDDIILTVVPELDRTGGLSSLAVRLRRMDIGIAASAMPAHRRRRMLKRPPVDELDVLAKASTLLFKIRRVPGLAKQVCERNAAELDDVVQRLILIGAAPPTPDNVDALILLGSLAGVTDFAFQVIEHSLERALANHPLGFRMWRAVTTIVRLNDANPYSVQSIKPWVQAQLEAAEERRERSLFPARSLDLELAIAIPPHWSEPGEENWADDVLRRRADNTRATVRERGTAAMGLWERAVRLGDDDHLVRTERYLRQLIKSYREEVDGGDALAGLGWVATALEQALNGGEAVPTGWSGGDEPCLGVVRSAVATLETGFLPPAILRSTQYLVEQALLQNAGQHRRNALDTLLAGGYTKPVINALNKALTHQQSEEWLRCRALFAISFLQDRERGTEQILNRACERAKYHFDWHLRQSNGVPRGVVSEMHAALFAIGDCFGAVGAEEPARRLRNRLNPQLEDLLEKSTADASLHRVARAAAYLVAVTAEGGDGTSRPLLERVVHHPDRATAELGEWALRRFEKDKVKPLHEMSLSV
;
A
#
# COMPACT_ATOMS: atom_id res chain seq x y z
N MET A 1 15.15 37.12 38.04
CA MET A 1 16.48 36.47 38.10
C MET A 1 17.30 37.18 39.17
N ARG A 2 17.89 36.46 40.12
CA ARG A 2 18.68 37.06 41.21
C ARG A 2 20.10 36.50 41.29
N ASP A 3 20.34 35.35 40.67
CA ASP A 3 21.64 34.68 40.67
C ASP A 3 21.90 33.97 39.32
N ILE A 4 22.97 34.34 38.63
CA ILE A 4 23.38 33.75 37.33
C ILE A 4 24.15 32.44 37.48
N THR A 5 24.58 32.10 38.70
CA THR A 5 25.30 30.84 38.98
C THR A 5 24.34 29.66 39.17
N GLN A 6 23.04 29.94 39.35
CA GLN A 6 21.99 28.93 39.54
C GLN A 6 21.37 28.51 38.20
N PRO A 7 21.67 27.31 37.68
CA PRO A 7 21.19 26.92 36.35
C PRO A 7 19.68 26.82 36.22
N SER A 8 18.96 26.54 37.31
CA SER A 8 17.49 26.53 37.35
C SER A 8 16.89 27.92 37.12
N GLN A 9 17.50 28.98 37.65
CA GLN A 9 17.03 30.36 37.43
C GLN A 9 17.25 30.80 35.97
N LEU A 10 18.37 30.40 35.36
CA LEU A 10 18.68 30.68 33.96
C LEU A 10 17.68 29.99 33.02
N LEU A 11 17.37 28.71 33.28
CA LEU A 11 16.42 27.94 32.48
C LEU A 11 14.99 28.47 32.64
N HIS A 12 14.59 28.83 33.86
CA HIS A 12 13.29 29.45 34.14
C HIS A 12 13.11 30.78 33.39
N TYR A 13 14.13 31.65 33.41
CA TYR A 13 14.11 32.89 32.64
C TYR A 13 13.96 32.62 31.13
N ALA A 14 14.74 31.69 30.58
CA ALA A 14 14.69 31.35 29.16
C ALA A 14 13.30 30.83 28.74
N ALA A 15 12.71 29.93 29.54
CA ALA A 15 11.38 29.39 29.27
C ALA A 15 10.30 30.48 29.31
N ALA A 16 10.33 31.36 30.32
CA ALA A 16 9.39 32.48 30.44
C ALA A 16 9.53 33.46 29.26
N ALA A 17 10.76 33.83 28.90
CA ALA A 17 11.03 34.74 27.78
C ALA A 17 10.56 34.17 26.43
N GLN A 18 10.74 32.87 26.20
CA GLN A 18 10.25 32.21 24.99
C GLN A 18 8.73 32.10 24.95
N LEU A 19 8.07 31.80 26.08
CA LEU A 19 6.62 31.77 26.18
C LEU A 19 5.99 33.15 25.92
N GLU A 20 6.59 34.23 26.42
CA GLU A 20 6.14 35.59 26.09
C GLU A 20 6.31 35.91 24.60
N GLN A 21 7.39 35.43 23.95
CA GLN A 21 7.54 35.59 22.50
C GLN A 21 6.52 34.77 21.71
N VAL A 22 6.18 33.55 22.16
CA VAL A 22 5.09 32.76 21.59
C VAL A 22 3.78 33.53 21.68
N ARG A 23 3.44 34.04 22.88
CA ARG A 23 2.23 34.83 23.11
C ARG A 23 2.17 36.07 22.22
N ALA A 24 3.28 36.80 22.09
CA ALA A 24 3.36 38.00 21.26
C ALA A 24 3.19 37.68 19.76
N ALA A 25 3.75 36.56 19.29
CA ALA A 25 3.74 36.20 17.87
C ALA A 25 2.43 35.52 17.41
N THR A 26 1.75 34.78 18.28
CA THR A 26 0.62 33.93 17.87
C THR A 26 -0.64 34.06 18.73
N ALA A 27 -0.63 34.94 19.74
CA ALA A 27 -1.69 35.07 20.74
C ALA A 27 -1.97 33.78 21.56
N ILE A 28 -1.13 32.74 21.43
CA ILE A 28 -1.24 31.53 22.24
C ILE A 28 -0.98 31.86 23.71
N THR A 29 -1.91 31.45 24.56
CA THR A 29 -1.80 31.57 26.01
C THR A 29 -1.08 30.39 26.63
N ASN A 30 -0.56 30.57 27.85
CA ASN A 30 0.01 29.48 28.65
C ASN A 30 -0.98 28.32 28.88
N ASP A 31 -2.28 28.61 28.96
CA ASP A 31 -3.33 27.61 29.12
C ASP A 31 -3.44 26.72 27.86
N GLN A 32 -3.33 27.30 26.67
CA GLN A 32 -3.29 26.55 25.42
C GLN A 32 -1.99 25.73 25.28
N VAL A 33 -0.85 26.28 25.70
CA VAL A 33 0.41 25.50 25.75
C VAL A 33 0.28 24.30 26.70
N ALA A 34 -0.33 24.48 27.87
CA ALA A 34 -0.61 23.39 28.82
C ALA A 34 -1.52 22.32 28.19
N GLN A 35 -2.57 22.72 27.47
CA GLN A 35 -3.44 21.80 26.73
C GLN A 35 -2.68 21.00 25.66
N TYR A 36 -1.79 21.63 24.90
CA TYR A 36 -0.95 20.93 23.90
C TYR A 36 0.04 19.95 24.54
N MET A 37 0.50 20.25 25.76
CA MET A 37 1.29 19.32 26.57
C MET A 37 0.45 18.23 27.26
N LYS A 38 -0.89 18.29 27.16
CA LYS A 38 -1.83 17.40 27.84
C LYS A 38 -1.67 17.41 29.37
N VAL A 39 -1.39 18.57 29.93
CA VAL A 39 -1.31 18.79 31.39
C VAL A 39 -2.31 19.86 31.82
N ASP A 40 -2.81 19.75 33.06
CA ASP A 40 -3.65 20.80 33.62
C ASP A 40 -2.84 22.08 33.92
N LYS A 41 -3.54 23.21 34.02
CA LYS A 41 -2.96 24.54 34.27
C LYS A 41 -2.10 24.60 35.54
N GLY A 42 -2.52 23.90 36.60
CA GLY A 42 -1.80 23.85 37.87
C GLY A 42 -0.48 23.07 37.74
N THR A 43 -0.52 21.94 37.04
CA THR A 43 0.68 21.15 36.72
C THR A 43 1.63 21.88 35.80
N PHE A 44 1.13 22.58 34.77
CA PHE A 44 1.96 23.43 33.92
C PHE A 44 2.62 24.57 34.71
N SER A 45 1.88 25.24 35.58
CA SER A 45 2.42 26.31 36.43
C SER A 45 3.49 25.80 37.39
N ARG A 46 3.32 24.61 37.97
CA ARG A 46 4.35 23.95 38.79
C ARG A 46 5.57 23.57 37.97
N MET A 47 5.38 23.03 36.77
CA MET A 47 6.45 22.68 35.84
C MET A 47 7.27 23.90 35.43
N LEU A 48 6.63 25.06 35.17
CA LEU A 48 7.39 26.27 34.87
C LEU A 48 8.25 26.71 36.06
N ARG A 49 7.82 26.48 37.30
CA ARG A 49 8.64 26.76 38.50
C ARG A 49 9.79 25.78 38.68
N ASP A 50 9.62 24.53 38.23
CA ASP A 50 10.62 23.46 38.32
C ASP A 50 10.74 22.68 36.99
N LEU A 51 11.71 23.10 36.17
CA LEU A 51 12.03 22.52 34.86
C LEU A 51 13.07 21.39 34.94
N SER A 52 13.09 20.65 36.05
CA SER A 52 14.01 19.52 36.25
C SER A 52 13.65 18.27 35.45
N ASP A 53 12.38 18.12 35.06
CA ASP A 53 11.89 17.01 34.24
C ASP A 53 12.34 17.16 32.77
N PRO A 54 13.26 16.30 32.28
CA PRO A 54 13.79 16.39 30.93
C PRO A 54 12.75 16.18 29.82
N GLU A 55 11.76 15.32 30.07
CA GLU A 55 10.76 14.97 29.08
C GLU A 55 9.78 16.13 28.90
N ARG A 56 9.32 16.71 30.01
CA ARG A 56 8.45 17.88 30.00
C ARG A 56 9.11 19.11 29.39
N LEU A 57 10.39 19.33 29.69
CA LEU A 57 11.14 20.44 29.09
C LEU A 57 11.24 20.29 27.57
N ARG A 58 11.54 19.09 27.08
CA ARG A 58 11.58 18.80 25.63
C ARG A 58 10.22 19.00 24.99
N GLN A 59 9.18 18.53 25.66
CA GLN A 59 7.80 18.71 25.20
C GLN A 59 7.39 20.18 25.07
N LEU A 60 7.83 21.03 25.99
CA LEU A 60 7.64 22.48 25.95
C LEU A 60 8.45 23.12 24.81
N ASP A 61 9.73 22.78 24.70
CA ASP A 61 10.64 23.24 23.64
C ASP A 61 10.08 22.90 22.24
N ASP A 62 9.55 21.70 22.06
CA ASP A 62 8.95 21.23 20.82
C ASP A 62 7.71 22.03 20.42
N ILE A 63 6.86 22.42 21.39
CA ILE A 63 5.70 23.28 21.14
C ILE A 63 6.17 24.68 20.74
N ILE A 64 7.04 25.28 21.54
CA ILE A 64 7.56 26.64 21.31
C ILE A 64 8.16 26.74 19.91
N LEU A 65 9.04 25.80 19.53
CA LEU A 65 9.75 25.82 18.26
C LEU A 65 8.90 25.38 17.06
N THR A 66 7.77 24.71 17.30
CA THR A 66 6.76 24.47 16.25
C THR A 66 5.97 25.74 15.96
N VAL A 67 5.59 26.49 17.01
CA VAL A 67 4.78 27.70 16.90
C VAL A 67 5.60 28.88 16.39
N VAL A 68 6.79 29.12 16.96
CA VAL A 68 7.72 30.21 16.60
C VAL A 68 9.11 29.64 16.32
N PRO A 69 9.35 29.14 15.09
CA PRO A 69 10.63 28.51 14.71
C PRO A 69 11.85 29.44 14.82
N GLU A 70 11.66 30.76 14.83
CA GLU A 70 12.71 31.78 14.91
C GLU A 70 13.43 31.79 16.26
N LEU A 71 12.84 31.18 17.30
CA LEU A 71 13.40 31.07 18.65
C LEU A 71 14.56 30.08 18.77
N ASP A 72 14.85 29.35 17.69
CA ASP A 72 15.78 28.23 17.63
C ASP A 72 17.28 28.60 17.60
N ARG A 73 17.64 29.86 17.89
CA ARG A 73 18.96 30.47 17.60
C ARG A 73 20.16 29.64 18.06
N THR A 74 20.17 29.17 19.32
CA THR A 74 21.28 28.37 19.89
C THR A 74 20.83 26.99 20.37
N GLY A 75 19.76 26.42 19.78
CA GLY A 75 19.31 25.05 20.05
C GLY A 75 18.17 24.84 21.05
N GLY A 76 17.35 25.86 21.33
CA GLY A 76 16.16 25.70 22.19
C GLY A 76 16.45 25.53 23.69
N LEU A 77 15.39 25.32 24.48
CA LEU A 77 15.47 25.14 25.95
C LEU A 77 16.19 23.84 26.33
N SER A 78 15.99 22.77 25.56
CA SER A 78 16.60 21.47 25.84
C SER A 78 18.12 21.53 25.71
N SER A 79 18.64 22.20 24.68
CA SER A 79 20.10 22.38 24.51
C SER A 79 20.70 23.31 25.56
N LEU A 80 19.92 24.28 26.07
CA LEU A 80 20.35 25.09 27.22
C LEU A 80 20.45 24.22 28.48
N ALA A 81 19.46 23.39 28.77
CA ALA A 81 19.47 22.50 29.93
C ALA A 81 20.63 21.49 29.93
N VAL A 82 20.99 20.94 28.77
CA VAL A 82 22.18 20.07 28.63
C VAL A 82 23.46 20.85 28.93
N ARG A 83 23.65 22.05 28.36
CA ARG A 83 24.83 22.90 28.63
C ARG A 83 24.95 23.29 30.10
N LEU A 84 23.80 23.45 30.76
CA LEU A 84 23.66 23.74 32.18
C LEU A 84 23.77 22.49 33.08
N ARG A 85 24.03 21.30 32.51
CA ARG A 85 24.12 20.00 33.20
C ARG A 85 22.86 19.64 34.01
N ARG A 86 21.69 20.05 33.52
CA ARG A 86 20.36 19.76 34.10
C ARG A 86 19.59 18.66 33.38
N MET A 87 20.16 18.15 32.28
CA MET A 87 19.61 17.05 31.50
C MET A 87 20.75 16.12 31.10
N ASP A 88 20.53 14.81 31.22
CA ASP A 88 21.48 13.79 30.76
C ASP A 88 21.61 13.82 29.22
N ILE A 89 22.84 13.68 28.72
CA ILE A 89 23.15 13.68 27.29
C ILE A 89 22.47 12.49 26.59
N GLY A 90 22.37 11.33 27.22
CA GLY A 90 21.67 10.15 26.69
C GLY A 90 20.16 10.39 26.53
N ILE A 91 19.56 11.13 27.46
CA ILE A 91 18.17 11.56 27.35
C ILE A 91 18.03 12.58 26.21
N ALA A 92 18.94 13.56 26.09
CA ALA A 92 18.90 14.55 25.02
C ALA A 92 19.17 13.98 23.61
N ALA A 93 19.97 12.91 23.52
CA ALA A 93 20.33 12.26 22.26
C ALA A 93 19.24 11.32 21.70
N SER A 94 18.29 10.87 22.54
CA SER A 94 17.26 9.91 22.15
C SER A 94 16.14 10.49 21.27
N ALA A 95 16.05 11.81 21.13
CA ALA A 95 15.11 12.46 20.21
C ALA A 95 15.82 13.47 19.33
N MET A 96 15.36 13.59 18.08
CA MET A 96 15.87 14.60 17.15
C MET A 96 15.46 16.01 17.63
N PRO A 97 16.42 16.89 17.97
CA PRO A 97 16.10 18.25 18.43
C PRO A 97 15.33 19.05 17.37
N ALA A 98 14.52 20.00 17.80
CA ALA A 98 13.68 20.82 16.92
C ALA A 98 14.46 21.53 15.78
N HIS A 99 15.65 22.06 16.05
CA HIS A 99 16.50 22.65 15.00
C HIS A 99 16.92 21.66 13.91
N ARG A 100 17.26 20.43 14.30
CA ARG A 100 17.63 19.38 13.34
C ARG A 100 16.42 19.00 12.50
N ARG A 101 15.24 18.85 13.12
CA ARG A 101 13.97 18.62 12.41
C ARG A 101 13.66 19.73 11.41
N ARG A 102 13.87 21.01 11.77
CA ARG A 102 13.69 22.15 10.86
C ARG A 102 14.66 22.09 9.67
N ARG A 103 15.94 21.82 9.92
CA ARG A 103 16.94 21.67 8.85
C ARG A 103 16.64 20.47 7.96
N MET A 104 16.14 19.37 8.53
CA MET A 104 15.76 18.16 7.81
C MET A 104 14.61 18.38 6.84
N LEU A 105 13.60 19.19 7.21
CA LEU A 105 12.51 19.51 6.30
C LEU A 105 12.99 20.31 5.07
N LYS A 106 13.92 21.24 5.30
CA LYS A 106 14.40 22.17 4.26
C LYS A 106 15.44 21.58 3.31
N ARG A 107 16.17 20.53 3.71
CA ARG A 107 17.14 19.88 2.81
C ARG A 107 16.38 19.04 1.76
N PRO A 108 16.84 18.93 0.51
CA PRO A 108 16.33 17.93 -0.41
C PRO A 108 16.51 16.51 0.18
N PRO A 109 15.52 15.61 0.04
CA PRO A 109 15.69 14.22 0.50
C PRO A 109 16.69 13.49 -0.41
N VAL A 110 17.52 12.64 0.17
CA VAL A 110 18.52 11.84 -0.57
C VAL A 110 17.95 10.48 -0.99
N ASP A 111 17.05 9.91 -0.19
CA ASP A 111 16.46 8.58 -0.38
C ASP A 111 15.02 8.51 0.16
N GLU A 112 14.40 7.32 0.08
CA GLU A 112 13.04 7.07 0.58
C GLU A 112 12.94 7.28 2.10
N LEU A 113 13.95 6.90 2.86
CA LEU A 113 13.99 7.07 4.32
C LEU A 113 13.97 8.54 4.71
N ASP A 114 14.68 9.39 3.97
CA ASP A 114 14.66 10.84 4.16
C ASP A 114 13.26 11.42 3.90
N VAL A 115 12.53 10.93 2.89
CA VAL A 115 11.13 11.32 2.64
C VAL A 115 10.24 10.91 3.81
N LEU A 116 10.34 9.67 4.28
CA LEU A 116 9.57 9.17 5.43
C LEU A 116 9.87 9.94 6.71
N ALA A 117 11.13 10.30 6.95
CA ALA A 117 11.57 11.09 8.09
C ALA A 117 11.02 12.53 8.04
N LYS A 118 10.99 13.15 6.85
CA LYS A 118 10.36 14.45 6.62
C LYS A 118 8.85 14.40 6.88
N ALA A 119 8.15 13.41 6.32
CA ALA A 119 6.72 13.21 6.53
C ALA A 119 6.38 13.02 8.02
N SER A 120 7.13 12.17 8.71
CA SER A 120 7.01 11.95 10.15
C SER A 120 7.23 13.24 10.94
N THR A 121 8.17 14.08 10.51
CA THR A 121 8.45 15.37 11.14
C THR A 121 7.35 16.40 10.91
N LEU A 122 6.78 16.47 9.69
CA LEU A 122 5.60 17.30 9.42
C LEU A 122 4.43 16.86 10.28
N LEU A 123 4.10 15.56 10.25
CA LEU A 123 3.00 15.00 11.03
C LEU A 123 3.18 15.26 12.54
N PHE A 124 4.40 15.07 13.05
CA PHE A 124 4.74 15.39 14.43
C PHE A 124 4.46 16.86 14.77
N LYS A 125 4.95 17.80 13.95
CA LYS A 125 4.71 19.24 14.15
C LYS A 125 3.22 19.56 14.17
N ILE A 126 2.47 19.06 13.19
CA ILE A 126 1.04 19.40 13.06
C ILE A 126 0.25 18.82 14.25
N ARG A 127 0.50 17.56 14.64
CA ARG A 127 -0.15 16.92 15.80
C ARG A 127 0.25 17.52 17.14
N ARG A 128 1.40 18.21 17.22
CA ARG A 128 1.87 18.82 18.47
C ARG A 128 1.07 20.06 18.86
N VAL A 129 0.52 20.78 17.88
CA VAL A 129 -0.25 22.02 18.09
C VAL A 129 -1.55 21.96 17.29
N PRO A 130 -2.50 21.08 17.66
CA PRO A 130 -3.70 20.81 16.85
C PRO A 130 -4.53 22.06 16.57
N GLY A 131 -4.60 23.01 17.52
CA GLY A 131 -5.32 24.28 17.33
C GLY A 131 -4.69 25.22 16.29
N LEU A 132 -3.43 25.00 15.91
CA LEU A 132 -2.72 25.74 14.85
C LEU A 132 -2.33 24.84 13.66
N ALA A 133 -2.89 23.64 13.57
CA ALA A 133 -2.50 22.64 12.58
C ALA A 133 -2.52 23.22 11.14
N LYS A 134 -3.59 23.95 10.78
CA LYS A 134 -3.72 24.62 9.48
C LYS A 134 -2.59 25.62 9.22
N GLN A 135 -2.27 26.49 10.18
CA GLN A 135 -1.18 27.46 10.03
C GLN A 135 0.18 26.79 9.91
N VAL A 136 0.40 25.66 10.61
CA VAL A 136 1.62 24.86 10.47
C VAL A 136 1.71 24.27 9.06
N CYS A 137 0.61 23.73 8.53
CA CYS A 137 0.57 23.23 7.15
C CYS A 137 0.85 24.34 6.13
N GLU A 138 0.17 25.49 6.24
CA GLU A 138 0.34 26.63 5.34
C GLU A 138 1.79 27.15 5.34
N ARG A 139 2.42 27.25 6.51
CA ARG A 139 3.82 27.68 6.64
C ARG A 139 4.81 26.69 6.01
N ASN A 140 4.46 25.41 5.92
CA ASN A 140 5.29 24.37 5.32
C ASN A 140 4.64 23.81 4.03
N ALA A 141 3.86 24.63 3.31
CA ALA A 141 3.04 24.15 2.20
C ALA A 141 3.87 23.53 1.07
N ALA A 142 5.02 24.13 0.74
CA ALA A 142 5.93 23.60 -0.28
C ALA A 142 6.55 22.26 0.16
N GLU A 143 6.98 22.13 1.42
CA GLU A 143 7.50 20.88 1.94
C GLU A 143 6.42 19.81 2.06
N LEU A 144 5.18 20.19 2.39
CA LEU A 144 4.04 19.29 2.44
C LEU A 144 3.72 18.74 1.05
N ASP A 145 3.65 19.60 0.03
CA ASP A 145 3.40 19.19 -1.36
C ASP A 145 4.50 18.23 -1.88
N ASP A 146 5.79 18.59 -1.73
CA ASP A 146 6.92 17.72 -2.12
C ASP A 146 6.86 16.35 -1.40
N VAL A 147 6.60 16.36 -0.09
CA VAL A 147 6.47 15.11 0.68
C VAL A 147 5.28 14.28 0.21
N VAL A 148 4.11 14.89 0.01
CA VAL A 148 2.91 14.18 -0.45
C VAL A 148 3.14 13.52 -1.79
N GLN A 149 3.69 14.24 -2.77
CA GLN A 149 3.97 13.68 -4.10
C GLN A 149 4.92 12.49 -4.03
N ARG A 150 5.98 12.58 -3.21
CA ARG A 150 6.95 11.50 -3.03
C ARG A 150 6.38 10.30 -2.27
N LEU A 151 5.57 10.53 -1.24
CA LEU A 151 4.88 9.44 -0.51
C LEU A 151 3.95 8.66 -1.44
N ILE A 152 3.26 9.34 -2.37
CA ILE A 152 2.43 8.69 -3.39
C ILE A 152 3.29 7.80 -4.29
N LEU A 153 4.42 8.30 -4.78
CA LEU A 153 5.34 7.53 -5.63
C LEU A 153 5.95 6.33 -4.90
N ILE A 154 6.40 6.51 -3.66
CA ILE A 154 6.89 5.42 -2.81
C ILE A 154 5.76 4.40 -2.60
N GLY A 155 4.56 4.82 -2.22
CA GLY A 155 3.42 3.92 -2.01
C GLY A 155 3.00 3.11 -3.25
N ALA A 156 3.33 3.59 -4.45
CA ALA A 156 3.04 2.95 -5.73
C ALA A 156 4.12 1.98 -6.22
N ALA A 157 5.31 2.03 -5.63
CA ALA A 157 6.47 1.26 -6.04
C ALA A 157 6.25 -0.27 -5.85
N PRO A 158 7.16 -1.11 -6.38
CA PRO A 158 7.27 -2.51 -5.98
C PRO A 158 7.28 -2.67 -4.46
N PRO A 159 6.50 -3.60 -3.86
CA PRO A 159 6.30 -3.67 -2.41
C PRO A 159 7.60 -3.69 -1.59
N THR A 160 7.75 -2.76 -0.65
CA THR A 160 8.82 -2.72 0.36
C THR A 160 8.22 -2.34 1.72
N PRO A 161 8.95 -2.54 2.84
CA PRO A 161 8.55 -1.98 4.13
C PRO A 161 8.29 -0.48 4.06
N ASP A 162 9.15 0.26 3.37
CA ASP A 162 9.06 1.72 3.19
C ASP A 162 7.76 2.15 2.48
N ASN A 163 7.23 1.32 1.57
CA ASN A 163 5.94 1.60 0.95
C ASN A 163 4.78 1.55 1.95
N VAL A 164 4.81 0.62 2.90
CA VAL A 164 3.74 0.51 3.91
C VAL A 164 3.76 1.74 4.79
N ASP A 165 4.95 2.15 5.25
CA ASP A 165 5.14 3.36 6.04
C ASP A 165 4.72 4.62 5.27
N ALA A 166 5.05 4.71 3.97
CA ALA A 166 4.63 5.83 3.13
C ALA A 166 3.11 5.97 3.08
N LEU A 167 2.40 4.87 2.90
CA LEU A 167 0.93 4.85 2.85
C LEU A 167 0.32 5.22 4.21
N ILE A 168 0.90 4.74 5.33
CA ILE A 168 0.46 5.07 6.69
C ILE A 168 0.66 6.56 6.98
N LEU A 169 1.81 7.12 6.59
CA LEU A 169 2.11 8.54 6.77
C LEU A 169 1.19 9.42 5.92
N LEU A 170 0.94 9.03 4.66
CA LEU A 170 0.01 9.73 3.77
C LEU A 170 -1.42 9.73 4.34
N GLY A 171 -1.92 8.56 4.77
CA GLY A 171 -3.24 8.45 5.40
C GLY A 171 -3.33 9.20 6.74
N SER A 172 -2.24 9.21 7.51
CA SER A 172 -2.15 9.98 8.75
C SER A 172 -2.18 11.49 8.51
N LEU A 173 -1.54 11.99 7.44
CA LEU A 173 -1.53 13.40 7.06
C LEU A 173 -2.91 13.87 6.57
N ALA A 174 -3.61 13.03 5.78
CA ALA A 174 -4.95 13.30 5.27
C ALA A 174 -5.95 13.63 6.39
N GLY A 175 -5.82 12.99 7.54
CA GLY A 175 -6.71 13.19 8.68
C GLY A 175 -6.50 14.46 9.49
N VAL A 176 -5.37 15.16 9.32
CA VAL A 176 -4.97 16.14 10.33
C VAL A 176 -5.67 17.48 10.14
N THR A 177 -5.88 17.92 8.89
CA THR A 177 -6.58 19.17 8.55
C THR A 177 -7.14 19.10 7.13
N ASP A 178 -8.20 19.86 6.84
CA ASP A 178 -8.72 19.99 5.47
C ASP A 178 -7.66 20.51 4.48
N PHE A 179 -6.80 21.44 4.91
CA PHE A 179 -5.72 21.95 4.06
C PHE A 179 -4.75 20.84 3.62
N ALA A 180 -4.33 19.99 4.56
CA ALA A 180 -3.44 18.87 4.24
C ALA A 180 -4.15 17.85 3.34
N PHE A 181 -5.44 17.61 3.57
CA PHE A 181 -6.23 16.74 2.70
C PHE A 181 -6.34 17.31 1.28
N GLN A 182 -6.59 18.61 1.09
CA GLN A 182 -6.67 19.23 -0.25
C GLN A 182 -5.39 19.03 -1.08
N VAL A 183 -4.21 19.13 -0.44
CA VAL A 183 -2.91 18.86 -1.11
C VAL A 183 -2.80 17.39 -1.53
N ILE A 184 -3.25 16.49 -0.66
CA ILE A 184 -3.27 15.04 -0.90
C ILE A 184 -4.27 14.66 -2.00
N GLU A 185 -5.50 15.16 -1.91
CA GLU A 185 -6.59 15.00 -2.87
C GLU A 185 -6.12 15.40 -4.26
N HIS A 186 -5.61 16.62 -4.43
CA HIS A 186 -5.15 17.12 -5.72
C HIS A 186 -4.03 16.26 -6.33
N SER A 187 -3.08 15.81 -5.51
CA SER A 187 -1.96 14.99 -5.97
C SER A 187 -2.38 13.56 -6.30
N LEU A 188 -3.22 12.95 -5.46
CA LEU A 188 -3.72 11.59 -5.67
C LEU A 188 -4.69 11.50 -6.83
N GLU A 189 -5.59 12.47 -7.01
CA GLU A 189 -6.55 12.47 -8.12
C GLU A 189 -5.81 12.49 -9.46
N ARG A 190 -4.84 13.39 -9.61
CA ARG A 190 -3.96 13.45 -10.78
C ARG A 190 -3.19 12.15 -10.99
N ALA A 191 -2.66 11.55 -9.92
CA ALA A 191 -1.94 10.28 -10.00
C ALA A 191 -2.87 9.11 -10.40
N LEU A 192 -4.08 9.04 -9.85
CA LEU A 192 -5.07 8.02 -10.15
C LEU A 192 -5.57 8.11 -11.60
N ALA A 193 -5.72 9.32 -12.13
CA ALA A 193 -6.23 9.56 -13.46
C ALA A 193 -5.18 9.38 -14.57
N ASN A 194 -3.94 9.82 -14.33
CA ASN A 194 -2.97 10.03 -15.40
C ASN A 194 -1.66 9.24 -15.25
N HIS A 195 -1.38 8.68 -14.07
CA HIS A 195 -0.13 7.93 -13.87
C HIS A 195 -0.29 6.49 -14.38
N PRO A 196 0.70 5.89 -15.08
CA PRO A 196 0.60 4.51 -15.57
C PRO A 196 0.41 3.48 -14.43
N LEU A 197 1.06 3.75 -13.29
CA LEU A 197 0.87 3.01 -12.02
C LEU A 197 -0.36 3.47 -11.20
N GLY A 198 -1.27 4.26 -11.77
CA GLY A 198 -2.41 4.87 -11.09
C GLY A 198 -3.25 3.86 -10.29
N PHE A 199 -3.46 2.65 -10.81
CA PHE A 199 -4.22 1.63 -10.09
C PHE A 199 -3.55 1.20 -8.77
N ARG A 200 -2.22 1.30 -8.62
CA ARG A 200 -1.53 1.01 -7.35
C ARG A 200 -1.81 2.06 -6.27
N MET A 201 -2.11 3.29 -6.67
CA MET A 201 -2.43 4.41 -5.77
C MET A 201 -3.70 4.17 -4.96
N TRP A 202 -4.56 3.23 -5.38
CA TRP A 202 -5.75 2.84 -4.62
C TRP A 202 -5.42 2.31 -3.22
N ARG A 203 -4.21 1.76 -3.00
CA ARG A 203 -3.74 1.43 -1.65
C ARG A 203 -3.71 2.65 -0.74
N ALA A 204 -3.31 3.81 -1.27
CA ALA A 204 -3.32 5.07 -0.52
C ALA A 204 -4.74 5.49 -0.17
N VAL A 205 -5.67 5.40 -1.14
CA VAL A 205 -7.08 5.71 -0.90
C VAL A 205 -7.66 4.83 0.20
N THR A 206 -7.44 3.51 0.14
CA THR A 206 -7.89 2.57 1.18
C THR A 206 -7.28 2.88 2.54
N THR A 207 -5.99 3.21 2.61
CA THR A 207 -5.33 3.59 3.87
C THR A 207 -5.85 4.91 4.43
N ILE A 208 -6.14 5.90 3.57
CA ILE A 208 -6.76 7.17 3.97
C ILE A 208 -8.12 6.88 4.62
N VAL A 209 -8.97 6.06 4.01
CA VAL A 209 -10.28 5.71 4.59
C VAL A 209 -10.12 5.05 5.95
N ARG A 210 -9.26 4.02 6.06
CA ARG A 210 -9.09 3.25 7.29
C ARG A 210 -8.54 4.04 8.47
N LEU A 211 -7.61 4.96 8.21
CA LEU A 211 -7.00 5.76 9.28
C LEU A 211 -7.89 6.93 9.73
N ASN A 212 -8.99 7.19 9.02
CA ASN A 212 -9.81 8.38 9.20
C ASN A 212 -11.31 8.09 9.33
N ASP A 213 -11.70 6.84 9.50
CA ASP A 213 -13.11 6.40 9.60
C ASP A 213 -13.86 7.04 10.80
N ALA A 214 -13.17 7.17 11.93
CA ALA A 214 -13.66 7.73 13.17
C ALA A 214 -13.45 9.25 13.29
N ASN A 215 -12.81 9.87 12.30
CA ASN A 215 -12.53 11.29 12.32
C ASN A 215 -13.75 12.08 11.78
N PRO A 216 -14.36 12.98 12.58
CA PRO A 216 -15.55 13.72 12.16
C PRO A 216 -15.35 14.57 10.90
N TYR A 217 -14.13 15.07 10.67
CA TYR A 217 -13.79 15.86 9.48
C TYR A 217 -13.84 15.03 8.19
N SER A 218 -13.62 13.71 8.29
CA SER A 218 -13.58 12.82 7.12
C SER A 218 -14.90 12.69 6.41
N VAL A 219 -16.03 12.83 7.12
CA VAL A 219 -17.36 12.69 6.53
C VAL A 219 -17.66 13.84 5.55
N GLN A 220 -17.12 15.03 5.81
CA GLN A 220 -17.37 16.22 4.98
C GLN A 220 -16.42 16.30 3.78
N SER A 221 -15.14 16.01 3.97
CA SER A 221 -14.12 16.20 2.94
C SER A 221 -13.75 14.89 2.23
N ILE A 222 -13.46 13.83 2.99
CA ILE A 222 -12.90 12.58 2.44
C ILE A 222 -13.98 11.71 1.78
N LYS A 223 -15.15 11.55 2.42
CA LYS A 223 -16.24 10.70 1.91
C LYS A 223 -16.68 11.07 0.48
N PRO A 224 -17.03 12.34 0.15
CA PRO A 224 -17.46 12.69 -1.21
C PRO A 224 -16.36 12.42 -2.26
N TRP A 225 -15.11 12.72 -1.92
CA TRP A 225 -13.98 12.45 -2.80
C TRP A 225 -13.82 10.94 -3.07
N VAL A 226 -13.88 10.11 -2.02
CA VAL A 226 -13.78 8.64 -2.14
C VAL A 226 -14.89 8.06 -3.02
N GLN A 227 -16.12 8.55 -2.85
CA GLN A 227 -17.25 8.12 -3.69
C GLN A 227 -16.99 8.43 -5.16
N ALA A 228 -16.57 9.65 -5.49
CA ALA A 228 -16.22 10.05 -6.85
C ALA A 228 -15.06 9.21 -7.43
N GLN A 229 -14.08 8.84 -6.60
CA GLN A 229 -12.99 7.97 -7.05
C GLN A 229 -13.52 6.58 -7.45
N LEU A 230 -14.44 6.01 -6.66
CA LEU A 230 -15.04 4.70 -6.91
C LEU A 230 -15.97 4.67 -8.12
N GLU A 231 -16.71 5.74 -8.37
CA GLU A 231 -17.50 5.91 -9.60
C GLU A 231 -16.61 5.87 -10.85
N ALA A 232 -15.40 6.44 -10.78
CA ALA A 232 -14.41 6.42 -11.86
C ALA A 232 -13.51 5.17 -11.88
N ALA A 233 -13.76 4.16 -11.04
CA ALA A 233 -12.83 3.03 -10.85
C ALA A 233 -12.58 2.20 -12.12
N GLU A 234 -13.64 1.92 -12.89
CA GLU A 234 -13.52 1.10 -14.11
C GLU A 234 -12.71 1.83 -15.19
N GLU A 235 -13.01 3.10 -15.45
CA GLU A 235 -12.27 3.92 -16.43
C GLU A 235 -10.77 3.99 -16.08
N ARG A 236 -10.46 4.25 -14.80
CA ARG A 236 -9.07 4.33 -14.32
C ARG A 236 -8.35 2.99 -14.40
N ARG A 237 -9.08 1.87 -14.27
CA ARG A 237 -8.51 0.54 -14.46
C ARG A 237 -8.06 0.33 -15.89
N GLU A 238 -8.91 0.68 -16.86
CA GLU A 238 -8.61 0.49 -18.28
C GLU A 238 -7.38 1.30 -18.73
N ARG A 239 -7.20 2.50 -18.16
CA ARG A 239 -6.08 3.41 -18.41
C ARG A 239 -4.78 3.08 -17.67
N SER A 240 -4.77 2.07 -16.80
CA SER A 240 -3.62 1.72 -15.97
C SER A 240 -3.07 0.32 -16.29
N LEU A 241 -1.85 0.03 -15.84
CA LEU A 241 -1.24 -1.30 -15.96
C LEU A 241 -2.01 -2.42 -15.25
N PHE A 242 -3.00 -2.08 -14.41
CA PHE A 242 -3.93 -2.98 -13.73
C PHE A 242 -3.36 -4.38 -13.40
N PRO A 243 -2.71 -4.56 -12.23
CA PRO A 243 -1.99 -5.79 -11.89
C PRO A 243 -2.87 -7.04 -11.61
N ALA A 244 -4.06 -7.21 -12.21
CA ALA A 244 -5.02 -8.27 -11.87
C ALA A 244 -5.24 -8.37 -10.33
N ARG A 245 -5.27 -7.20 -9.68
CA ARG A 245 -5.53 -7.00 -8.25
C ARG A 245 -6.86 -6.30 -8.09
N SER A 246 -7.51 -6.47 -6.95
CA SER A 246 -8.84 -5.94 -6.68
C SER A 246 -8.79 -4.72 -5.76
N LEU A 247 -7.89 -3.75 -6.00
CA LEU A 247 -7.59 -2.68 -5.04
C LEU A 247 -8.77 -1.71 -4.83
N ASP A 248 -9.51 -1.41 -5.89
CA ASP A 248 -10.78 -0.68 -5.85
C ASP A 248 -11.86 -1.43 -5.07
N LEU A 249 -11.96 -2.75 -5.23
CA LEU A 249 -12.90 -3.58 -4.46
C LEU A 249 -12.50 -3.68 -2.98
N GLU A 250 -11.20 -3.73 -2.68
CA GLU A 250 -10.70 -3.69 -1.31
C GLU A 250 -11.02 -2.35 -0.63
N LEU A 251 -11.01 -1.24 -1.38
CA LEU A 251 -11.54 0.03 -0.90
C LEU A 251 -13.04 -0.09 -0.62
N ALA A 252 -13.83 -0.62 -1.57
CA ALA A 252 -15.28 -0.76 -1.42
C ALA A 252 -15.66 -1.56 -0.16
N ILE A 253 -14.91 -2.63 0.14
CA ILE A 253 -15.08 -3.43 1.37
C ILE A 253 -14.63 -2.65 2.62
N ALA A 254 -13.57 -1.85 2.52
CA ALA A 254 -13.03 -1.07 3.62
C ALA A 254 -13.89 0.15 4.01
N ILE A 255 -14.78 0.62 3.14
CA ILE A 255 -15.66 1.75 3.44
C ILE A 255 -16.47 1.47 4.71
N PRO A 256 -16.43 2.39 5.70
CA PRO A 256 -17.21 2.24 6.92
C PRO A 256 -18.71 2.14 6.63
N PRO A 257 -19.45 1.30 7.37
CA PRO A 257 -20.91 1.19 7.24
C PRO A 257 -21.66 2.54 7.23
N HIS A 258 -21.28 3.47 8.11
CA HIS A 258 -21.90 4.80 8.22
C HIS A 258 -21.57 5.75 7.06
N TRP A 259 -20.65 5.39 6.16
CA TRP A 259 -20.38 6.18 4.95
C TRP A 259 -21.25 5.76 3.77
N SER A 260 -21.71 4.50 3.74
CA SER A 260 -22.49 3.89 2.67
C SER A 260 -23.56 3.01 3.30
N GLU A 261 -24.64 3.65 3.74
CA GLU A 261 -25.73 3.03 4.49
C GLU A 261 -26.63 2.16 3.58
N PRO A 262 -27.37 1.19 4.14
CA PRO A 262 -28.29 0.36 3.35
C PRO A 262 -29.38 1.19 2.69
N GLY A 263 -29.68 0.90 1.41
CA GLY A 263 -30.75 1.58 0.66
C GLY A 263 -30.27 2.04 -0.71
N GLU A 264 -30.91 3.08 -1.24
CA GLU A 264 -30.58 3.66 -2.55
C GLU A 264 -29.21 4.38 -2.55
N GLU A 265 -28.67 4.69 -1.37
CA GLU A 265 -27.37 5.35 -1.20
C GLU A 265 -26.21 4.37 -0.93
N ASN A 266 -26.40 3.05 -1.10
CA ASN A 266 -25.34 2.07 -0.84
C ASN A 266 -24.36 1.92 -2.02
N TRP A 267 -23.66 3.00 -2.35
CA TRP A 267 -22.72 3.10 -3.47
C TRP A 267 -21.57 2.08 -3.39
N ALA A 268 -21.12 1.70 -2.19
CA ALA A 268 -20.09 0.68 -1.99
C ALA A 268 -20.58 -0.71 -2.44
N ASP A 269 -21.80 -1.09 -2.08
CA ASP A 269 -22.41 -2.34 -2.52
C ASP A 269 -22.64 -2.35 -4.03
N ASP A 270 -23.08 -1.24 -4.61
CA ASP A 270 -23.33 -1.15 -6.05
C ASP A 270 -22.06 -1.39 -6.88
N VAL A 271 -20.91 -0.91 -6.41
CA VAL A 271 -19.62 -1.21 -7.06
C VAL A 271 -19.31 -2.70 -6.97
N LEU A 272 -19.54 -3.32 -5.81
CA LEU A 272 -19.28 -4.74 -5.63
C LEU A 272 -20.24 -5.61 -6.46
N ARG A 273 -21.55 -5.31 -6.49
CA ARG A 273 -22.54 -6.01 -7.33
C ARG A 273 -22.17 -5.93 -8.81
N ARG A 274 -21.91 -4.71 -9.30
CA ARG A 274 -21.48 -4.50 -10.69
C ARG A 274 -20.24 -5.32 -11.05
N ARG A 275 -19.28 -5.46 -10.14
CA ARG A 275 -18.09 -6.28 -10.40
C ARG A 275 -18.36 -7.78 -10.32
N ALA A 276 -19.20 -8.23 -9.40
CA ALA A 276 -19.57 -9.64 -9.28
C ALA A 276 -20.27 -10.16 -10.55
N ASP A 277 -21.16 -9.35 -11.12
CA ASP A 277 -21.92 -9.68 -12.33
C ASP A 277 -21.12 -9.50 -13.63
N ASN A 278 -19.95 -8.84 -13.59
CA ASN A 278 -19.18 -8.53 -14.78
C ASN A 278 -18.43 -9.77 -15.31
N THR A 279 -18.93 -10.37 -16.40
CA THR A 279 -18.31 -11.52 -17.09
C THR A 279 -16.96 -11.22 -17.75
N ARG A 280 -16.56 -9.94 -17.84
CA ARG A 280 -15.21 -9.52 -18.28
C ARG A 280 -14.23 -9.37 -17.13
N ALA A 281 -14.71 -9.37 -15.89
CA ALA A 281 -13.86 -9.34 -14.71
C ALA A 281 -13.19 -10.70 -14.48
N THR A 282 -12.02 -10.68 -13.86
CA THR A 282 -11.27 -11.89 -13.49
C THR A 282 -11.98 -12.64 -12.36
N VAL A 283 -11.70 -13.94 -12.25
CA VAL A 283 -12.17 -14.78 -11.12
C VAL A 283 -11.86 -14.14 -9.77
N ARG A 284 -10.67 -13.52 -9.64
CA ARG A 284 -10.27 -12.83 -8.41
C ARG A 284 -11.16 -11.63 -8.10
N GLU A 285 -11.46 -10.79 -9.10
CA GLU A 285 -12.31 -9.62 -8.91
C GLU A 285 -13.73 -10.02 -8.53
N ARG A 286 -14.33 -10.94 -9.29
CA ARG A 286 -15.68 -11.45 -9.04
C ARG A 286 -15.80 -12.11 -7.67
N GLY A 287 -14.80 -12.90 -7.27
CA GLY A 287 -14.75 -13.53 -5.94
C GLY A 287 -14.56 -12.54 -4.80
N THR A 288 -13.69 -11.54 -4.96
CA THR A 288 -13.52 -10.48 -3.95
C THR A 288 -14.77 -9.60 -3.84
N ALA A 289 -15.43 -9.30 -4.95
CA ALA A 289 -16.69 -8.56 -4.96
C ALA A 289 -17.82 -9.32 -4.24
N ALA A 290 -18.06 -10.57 -4.62
CA ALA A 290 -19.16 -11.37 -4.07
C ALA A 290 -18.97 -11.66 -2.57
N MET A 291 -17.76 -12.04 -2.15
CA MET A 291 -17.45 -12.23 -0.72
C MET A 291 -17.50 -10.90 0.04
N GLY A 292 -17.07 -9.79 -0.59
CA GLY A 292 -17.13 -8.46 -0.01
C GLY A 292 -18.55 -7.96 0.24
N LEU A 293 -19.50 -8.28 -0.64
CA LEU A 293 -20.93 -7.99 -0.42
C LEU A 293 -21.46 -8.69 0.84
N TRP A 294 -21.12 -9.97 0.98
CA TRP A 294 -21.52 -10.74 2.16
C TRP A 294 -20.91 -10.18 3.45
N GLU A 295 -19.59 -9.96 3.44
CA GLU A 295 -18.86 -9.39 4.58
C GLU A 295 -19.47 -8.06 5.03
N ARG A 296 -19.79 -7.18 4.07
CA ARG A 296 -20.43 -5.89 4.35
C ARG A 296 -21.83 -6.04 4.92
N ALA A 297 -22.67 -6.91 4.33
CA ALA A 297 -24.02 -7.13 4.81
C ALA A 297 -24.05 -7.65 6.26
N VAL A 298 -23.15 -8.60 6.59
CA VAL A 298 -23.00 -9.11 7.97
C VAL A 298 -22.51 -8.01 8.92
N ARG A 299 -21.54 -7.17 8.50
CA ARG A 299 -21.02 -6.06 9.31
C ARG A 299 -22.02 -4.94 9.56
N LEU A 300 -22.92 -4.69 8.61
CA LEU A 300 -23.99 -3.70 8.73
C LEU A 300 -25.01 -4.11 9.80
N GLY A 301 -25.30 -5.40 9.92
CA GLY A 301 -26.25 -5.93 10.91
C GLY A 301 -27.70 -5.52 10.66
N ASP A 302 -28.04 -5.11 9.44
CA ASP A 302 -29.41 -4.80 9.01
C ASP A 302 -30.06 -6.06 8.41
N ASP A 303 -31.10 -6.57 9.06
CA ASP A 303 -31.73 -7.86 8.71
C ASP A 303 -32.31 -7.86 7.28
N ASP A 304 -32.99 -6.79 6.88
CA ASP A 304 -33.62 -6.67 5.55
C ASP A 304 -32.57 -6.62 4.44
N HIS A 305 -31.48 -5.89 4.65
CA HIS A 305 -30.35 -5.85 3.73
C HIS A 305 -29.62 -7.21 3.68
N LEU A 306 -29.41 -7.86 4.83
CA LEU A 306 -28.78 -9.18 4.91
C LEU A 306 -29.56 -10.22 4.09
N VAL A 307 -30.89 -10.31 4.28
CA VAL A 307 -31.75 -11.25 3.54
C VAL A 307 -31.76 -10.96 2.03
N ARG A 308 -31.78 -9.68 1.63
CA ARG A 308 -31.71 -9.29 0.21
C ARG A 308 -30.36 -9.68 -0.41
N THR A 309 -29.26 -9.42 0.30
CA THR A 309 -27.92 -9.74 -0.16
C THR A 309 -27.71 -11.25 -0.24
N GLU A 310 -28.15 -12.03 0.76
CA GLU A 310 -28.11 -13.48 0.71
C GLU A 310 -28.86 -14.04 -0.52
N ARG A 311 -30.09 -13.56 -0.76
CA ARG A 311 -30.89 -14.01 -1.91
C ARG A 311 -30.18 -13.76 -3.24
N TYR A 312 -29.61 -12.57 -3.42
CA TYR A 312 -28.82 -12.22 -4.60
C TYR A 312 -27.60 -13.13 -4.73
N LEU A 313 -26.83 -13.34 -3.66
CA LEU A 313 -25.62 -14.15 -3.69
C LEU A 313 -25.92 -15.64 -3.98
N ARG A 314 -27.06 -16.18 -3.52
CA ARG A 314 -27.50 -17.53 -3.88
C ARG A 314 -27.83 -17.67 -5.37
N GLN A 315 -28.40 -16.64 -6.00
CA GLN A 315 -28.59 -16.63 -7.46
C GLN A 315 -27.26 -16.53 -8.20
N LEU A 316 -26.34 -15.70 -7.70
CA LEU A 316 -24.99 -15.54 -8.26
C LEU A 316 -24.18 -16.86 -8.20
N ILE A 317 -24.26 -17.61 -7.09
CA ILE A 317 -23.66 -18.94 -6.93
C ILE A 317 -24.11 -19.87 -8.06
N LYS A 318 -25.42 -19.87 -8.38
CA LYS A 318 -25.96 -20.69 -9.47
C LYS A 318 -25.38 -20.27 -10.82
N SER A 319 -25.35 -18.96 -11.10
CA SER A 319 -24.76 -18.43 -12.34
C SER A 319 -23.28 -18.82 -12.48
N TYR A 320 -22.49 -18.73 -11.41
CA TYR A 320 -21.08 -19.12 -11.44
C TYR A 320 -20.89 -20.60 -11.74
N ARG A 321 -21.75 -21.48 -11.20
CA ARG A 321 -21.72 -22.92 -11.51
C ARG A 321 -22.10 -23.19 -12.97
N GLU A 322 -23.14 -22.55 -13.46
CA GLU A 322 -23.56 -22.65 -14.88
C GLU A 322 -22.45 -22.18 -15.84
N GLU A 323 -21.70 -21.13 -15.51
CA GLU A 323 -20.54 -20.68 -16.30
C GLU A 323 -19.38 -21.69 -16.31
N VAL A 324 -19.15 -22.40 -15.19
CA VAL A 324 -18.12 -23.46 -15.11
C VAL A 324 -18.50 -24.65 -15.99
N ASP A 325 -19.76 -25.07 -15.95
CA ASP A 325 -20.27 -26.19 -16.76
C ASP A 325 -20.24 -25.87 -18.27
N GLY A 326 -20.33 -24.59 -18.63
CA GLY A 326 -20.26 -24.10 -20.01
C GLY A 326 -18.89 -24.24 -20.71
N GLY A 327 -17.84 -24.64 -19.98
CA GLY A 327 -16.56 -25.06 -20.57
C GLY A 327 -15.55 -23.94 -20.88
N ASP A 328 -15.85 -22.69 -20.55
CA ASP A 328 -14.86 -21.60 -20.60
C ASP A 328 -14.00 -21.65 -19.33
N ALA A 329 -12.67 -21.55 -19.49
CA ALA A 329 -11.64 -21.73 -18.45
C ALA A 329 -11.81 -20.87 -17.18
N LEU A 330 -12.80 -21.20 -16.35
CA LEU A 330 -13.30 -20.45 -15.20
C LEU A 330 -13.49 -21.36 -13.98
N ALA A 331 -12.79 -22.50 -13.89
CA ALA A 331 -12.92 -23.43 -12.76
C ALA A 331 -12.75 -22.77 -11.37
N GLY A 332 -11.97 -21.68 -11.30
CA GLY A 332 -11.88 -20.87 -10.07
C GLY A 332 -13.19 -20.19 -9.62
N LEU A 333 -14.18 -20.00 -10.50
CA LEU A 333 -15.53 -19.57 -10.12
C LEU A 333 -16.28 -20.68 -9.36
N GLY A 334 -16.00 -21.94 -9.65
CA GLY A 334 -16.49 -23.07 -8.86
C GLY A 334 -16.04 -22.96 -7.41
N TRP A 335 -14.74 -22.70 -7.19
CA TRP A 335 -14.21 -22.41 -5.85
C TRP A 335 -14.86 -21.19 -5.21
N VAL A 336 -15.09 -20.10 -5.97
CA VAL A 336 -15.78 -18.91 -5.45
C VAL A 336 -17.20 -19.25 -4.99
N ALA A 337 -17.95 -20.00 -5.80
CA ALA A 337 -19.31 -20.44 -5.49
C ALA A 337 -19.33 -21.32 -4.23
N THR A 338 -18.44 -22.32 -4.15
CA THR A 338 -18.32 -23.23 -2.99
C THR A 338 -17.98 -22.46 -1.71
N ALA A 339 -16.98 -21.58 -1.75
CA ALA A 339 -16.58 -20.79 -0.58
C ALA A 339 -17.67 -19.79 -0.14
N LEU A 340 -18.40 -19.20 -1.09
CA LEU A 340 -19.50 -18.29 -0.79
C LEU A 340 -20.69 -19.03 -0.19
N GLU A 341 -21.05 -20.19 -0.74
CA GLU A 341 -22.10 -21.04 -0.18
C GLU A 341 -21.79 -21.46 1.26
N GLN A 342 -20.52 -21.81 1.53
CA GLN A 342 -20.06 -22.11 2.88
C GLN A 342 -20.22 -20.90 3.83
N ALA A 343 -19.84 -19.69 3.39
CA ALA A 343 -19.99 -18.47 4.18
C ALA A 343 -21.47 -18.19 4.50
N LEU A 344 -22.34 -18.28 3.50
CA LEU A 344 -23.78 -18.05 3.64
C LEU A 344 -24.42 -19.06 4.61
N ASN A 345 -24.07 -20.35 4.47
CA ASN A 345 -24.64 -21.40 5.31
C ASN A 345 -24.13 -21.34 6.75
N GLY A 346 -22.89 -20.88 6.96
CA GLY A 346 -22.31 -20.69 8.29
C GLY A 346 -22.75 -19.39 8.98
N GLY A 347 -23.29 -18.42 8.23
CA GLY A 347 -23.59 -17.09 8.77
C GLY A 347 -22.36 -16.26 9.13
N GLU A 348 -21.16 -16.70 8.71
CA GLU A 348 -19.89 -16.04 9.01
C GLU A 348 -19.58 -14.98 7.97
N ALA A 349 -19.14 -13.78 8.38
CA ALA A 349 -18.76 -12.71 7.45
C ALA A 349 -17.67 -13.14 6.46
N VAL A 350 -16.72 -13.97 6.92
CA VAL A 350 -15.61 -14.52 6.13
C VAL A 350 -15.32 -15.93 6.62
N PRO A 351 -15.22 -16.93 5.73
CA PRO A 351 -14.90 -18.31 6.13
C PRO A 351 -13.54 -18.41 6.82
N THR A 352 -13.51 -19.04 8.00
CA THR A 352 -12.26 -19.30 8.76
C THR A 352 -11.73 -20.71 8.59
N GLY A 353 -12.35 -21.54 7.75
CA GLY A 353 -11.92 -22.91 7.48
C GLY A 353 -12.53 -23.44 6.20
N TRP A 354 -12.06 -24.59 5.73
CA TRP A 354 -12.50 -25.18 4.46
C TRP A 354 -13.03 -26.59 4.72
N SER A 355 -14.36 -26.74 4.75
CA SER A 355 -14.99 -28.06 4.88
C SER A 355 -14.68 -28.92 3.66
N GLY A 356 -14.37 -30.20 3.88
CA GLY A 356 -13.76 -31.10 2.90
C GLY A 356 -14.64 -31.51 1.72
N GLY A 357 -14.95 -30.59 0.82
CA GLY A 357 -15.43 -30.92 -0.51
C GLY A 357 -14.33 -31.55 -1.37
N ASP A 358 -14.74 -32.26 -2.42
CA ASP A 358 -13.85 -32.92 -3.41
C ASP A 358 -13.20 -31.93 -4.40
N GLU A 359 -13.09 -30.66 -4.02
CA GLU A 359 -12.52 -29.59 -4.86
C GLU A 359 -11.01 -29.85 -5.10
N PRO A 360 -10.56 -29.98 -6.36
CA PRO A 360 -9.16 -30.28 -6.68
C PRO A 360 -8.17 -29.29 -6.06
N CYS A 361 -8.53 -28.01 -5.98
CA CYS A 361 -7.68 -26.97 -5.42
C CYS A 361 -7.36 -27.21 -3.93
N LEU A 362 -8.29 -27.80 -3.15
CA LEU A 362 -8.05 -28.13 -1.75
C LEU A 362 -6.97 -29.20 -1.61
N GLY A 363 -6.95 -30.19 -2.50
CA GLY A 363 -5.89 -31.21 -2.55
C GLY A 363 -4.52 -30.60 -2.82
N VAL A 364 -4.44 -29.68 -3.79
CA VAL A 364 -3.22 -28.94 -4.13
C VAL A 364 -2.71 -28.12 -2.94
N VAL A 365 -3.59 -27.36 -2.28
CA VAL A 365 -3.23 -26.51 -1.15
C VAL A 365 -2.81 -27.34 0.05
N ARG A 366 -3.52 -28.42 0.39
CA ARG A 366 -3.11 -29.34 1.46
C ARG A 366 -1.74 -29.95 1.19
N SER A 367 -1.47 -30.36 -0.05
CA SER A 367 -0.15 -30.85 -0.46
C SER A 367 0.94 -29.80 -0.28
N ALA A 368 0.67 -28.55 -0.65
CA ALA A 368 1.58 -27.43 -0.46
C ALA A 368 1.86 -27.16 1.02
N VAL A 369 0.81 -27.07 1.84
CA VAL A 369 0.89 -26.77 3.27
C VAL A 369 1.59 -27.88 4.06
N ALA A 370 1.45 -29.15 3.65
CA ALA A 370 2.18 -30.27 4.24
C ALA A 370 3.71 -30.12 4.12
N THR A 371 4.22 -29.42 3.10
CA THR A 371 5.67 -29.18 2.96
C THR A 371 6.24 -28.27 4.05
N LEU A 372 5.40 -27.53 4.77
CA LEU A 372 5.84 -26.70 5.88
C LEU A 372 6.36 -27.52 7.07
N GLU A 373 5.92 -28.78 7.21
CA GLU A 373 6.38 -29.70 8.26
C GLU A 373 7.86 -30.05 8.10
N THR A 374 8.38 -30.00 6.88
CA THR A 374 9.79 -30.25 6.58
C THR A 374 10.63 -28.96 6.50
N GLY A 375 9.99 -27.78 6.64
CA GLY A 375 10.55 -26.47 6.34
C GLY A 375 11.34 -25.76 7.46
N PHE A 376 11.87 -26.45 8.47
CA PHE A 376 12.53 -25.84 9.63
C PHE A 376 11.68 -24.78 10.38
N LEU A 377 10.35 -24.95 10.42
CA LEU A 377 9.47 -24.08 11.23
C LEU A 377 9.42 -24.55 12.69
N PRO A 378 9.47 -23.63 13.67
CA PRO A 378 9.23 -23.98 15.07
C PRO A 378 7.83 -24.60 15.26
N PRO A 379 7.69 -25.67 16.06
CA PRO A 379 6.38 -26.31 16.31
C PRO A 379 5.32 -25.34 16.85
N ALA A 380 5.74 -24.34 17.62
CA ALA A 380 4.86 -23.33 18.21
C ALA A 380 4.11 -22.46 17.18
N ILE A 381 4.66 -22.31 15.95
CA ILE A 381 4.05 -21.47 14.91
C ILE A 381 3.57 -22.27 13.70
N LEU A 382 3.92 -23.57 13.60
CA LEU A 382 3.67 -24.39 12.42
C LEU A 382 2.19 -24.37 11.99
N ARG A 383 1.25 -24.64 12.91
CA ARG A 383 -0.19 -24.67 12.61
C ARG A 383 -0.71 -23.31 12.15
N SER A 384 -0.27 -22.24 12.78
CA SER A 384 -0.65 -20.87 12.39
C SER A 384 -0.10 -20.52 11.01
N THR A 385 1.15 -20.88 10.72
CA THR A 385 1.74 -20.68 9.38
C THR A 385 1.00 -21.49 8.31
N GLN A 386 0.66 -22.75 8.60
CA GLN A 386 -0.16 -23.59 7.72
C GLN A 386 -1.50 -22.90 7.39
N TYR A 387 -2.21 -22.47 8.43
CA TYR A 387 -3.47 -21.73 8.29
C TYR A 387 -3.33 -20.46 7.45
N LEU A 388 -2.32 -19.63 7.73
CA LEU A 388 -2.10 -18.39 6.99
C LEU A 388 -1.77 -18.64 5.50
N VAL A 389 -1.04 -19.72 5.18
CA VAL A 389 -0.77 -20.12 3.78
C VAL A 389 -2.04 -20.59 3.08
N GLU A 390 -2.89 -21.36 3.78
CA GLU A 390 -4.21 -21.73 3.26
C GLU A 390 -5.05 -20.49 2.95
N GLN A 391 -5.12 -19.53 3.89
CA GLN A 391 -5.84 -18.27 3.67
C GLN A 391 -5.23 -17.44 2.53
N ALA A 392 -3.90 -17.40 2.40
CA ALA A 392 -3.23 -16.71 1.31
C ALA A 392 -3.62 -17.25 -0.08
N LEU A 393 -3.88 -18.56 -0.19
CA LEU A 393 -4.22 -19.23 -1.45
C LEU A 393 -5.73 -19.31 -1.70
N LEU A 394 -6.53 -19.65 -0.69
CA LEU A 394 -7.94 -20.01 -0.85
C LEU A 394 -8.90 -18.84 -0.62
N GLN A 395 -8.54 -17.86 0.22
CA GLN A 395 -9.45 -16.79 0.60
C GLN A 395 -9.86 -15.89 -0.58
N ASN A 396 -11.17 -15.71 -0.75
CA ASN A 396 -11.77 -14.85 -1.78
C ASN A 396 -11.90 -13.41 -1.29
N ALA A 397 -12.09 -13.21 0.01
CA ALA A 397 -12.05 -11.89 0.66
C ALA A 397 -10.64 -11.29 0.52
N GLY A 398 -10.50 -10.34 -0.41
CA GLY A 398 -9.20 -9.81 -0.84
C GLY A 398 -8.38 -9.24 0.31
N GLN A 399 -9.03 -8.57 1.25
CA GLN A 399 -8.40 -7.99 2.43
C GLN A 399 -7.85 -9.05 3.39
N HIS A 400 -8.62 -10.10 3.69
CA HIS A 400 -8.21 -11.16 4.61
C HIS A 400 -7.02 -11.95 4.06
N ARG A 401 -7.02 -12.22 2.75
CA ARG A 401 -5.86 -12.79 2.06
C ARG A 401 -4.61 -11.92 2.23
N ARG A 402 -4.75 -10.59 2.10
CA ARG A 402 -3.62 -9.67 2.32
C ARG A 402 -3.16 -9.66 3.77
N ASN A 403 -4.08 -9.61 4.73
CA ASN A 403 -3.74 -9.69 6.16
C ASN A 403 -2.95 -10.97 6.47
N ALA A 404 -3.32 -12.10 5.85
CA ALA A 404 -2.57 -13.35 6.02
C ALA A 404 -1.12 -13.22 5.50
N LEU A 405 -0.93 -12.61 4.33
CA LEU A 405 0.39 -12.35 3.76
C LEU A 405 1.21 -11.33 4.56
N ASP A 406 0.60 -10.23 5.01
CA ASP A 406 1.23 -9.24 5.89
C ASP A 406 1.70 -9.90 7.20
N THR A 407 0.88 -10.79 7.77
CA THR A 407 1.22 -11.54 8.99
C THR A 407 2.38 -12.51 8.74
N LEU A 408 2.37 -13.23 7.62
CA LEU A 408 3.47 -14.13 7.23
C LEU A 408 4.77 -13.37 7.01
N LEU A 409 4.71 -12.21 6.35
CA LEU A 409 5.86 -11.34 6.11
C LEU A 409 6.42 -10.79 7.43
N ALA A 410 5.57 -10.24 8.30
CA ALA A 410 5.97 -9.73 9.61
C ALA A 410 6.55 -10.81 10.52
N GLY A 411 6.10 -12.06 10.37
CA GLY A 411 6.64 -13.21 11.09
C GLY A 411 8.06 -13.62 10.67
N GLY A 412 8.55 -13.20 9.51
CA GLY A 412 9.93 -13.38 9.05
C GLY A 412 10.31 -14.79 8.56
N TYR A 413 9.39 -15.77 8.58
CA TYR A 413 9.62 -17.12 8.07
C TYR A 413 9.19 -17.28 6.59
N THR A 414 9.63 -16.36 5.74
CA THR A 414 9.21 -16.26 4.33
C THR A 414 9.68 -17.45 3.48
N LYS A 415 10.91 -17.93 3.68
CA LYS A 415 11.51 -18.99 2.87
C LYS A 415 10.76 -20.34 2.93
N PRO A 416 10.42 -20.90 4.11
CA PRO A 416 9.59 -22.11 4.18
C PRO A 416 8.23 -21.93 3.50
N VAL A 417 7.63 -20.75 3.65
CA VAL A 417 6.35 -20.40 3.02
C VAL A 417 6.48 -20.37 1.49
N ILE A 418 7.54 -19.78 0.95
CA ILE A 418 7.78 -19.74 -0.50
C ILE A 418 7.98 -21.15 -1.07
N ASN A 419 8.65 -22.03 -0.35
CA ASN A 419 8.78 -23.44 -0.77
C ASN A 419 7.42 -24.14 -0.85
N ALA A 420 6.53 -23.87 0.11
CA ALA A 420 5.15 -24.37 0.07
C ALA A 420 4.37 -23.78 -1.11
N LEU A 421 4.47 -22.47 -1.34
CA LEU A 421 3.82 -21.81 -2.49
C LEU A 421 4.36 -22.35 -3.83
N ASN A 422 5.64 -22.68 -3.92
CA ASN A 422 6.23 -23.34 -5.09
C ASN A 422 5.63 -24.73 -5.34
N LYS A 423 5.23 -25.46 -4.28
CA LYS A 423 4.51 -26.72 -4.45
C LYS A 423 3.13 -26.50 -5.07
N ALA A 424 2.41 -25.46 -4.66
CA ALA A 424 1.14 -25.08 -5.29
C ALA A 424 1.34 -24.63 -6.75
N LEU A 425 2.44 -23.94 -7.06
CA LEU A 425 2.79 -23.60 -8.43
C LEU A 425 3.02 -24.85 -9.28
N THR A 426 3.83 -25.80 -8.80
CA THR A 426 4.34 -26.93 -9.61
C THR A 426 3.43 -28.16 -9.63
N HIS A 427 2.37 -28.20 -8.80
CA HIS A 427 1.45 -29.33 -8.75
C HIS A 427 0.71 -29.52 -10.09
N GLN A 428 0.57 -30.79 -10.51
CA GLN A 428 -0.03 -31.14 -11.81
C GLN A 428 -1.52 -30.76 -11.91
N GLN A 429 -2.27 -30.93 -10.82
CA GLN A 429 -3.68 -30.51 -10.71
C GLN A 429 -3.86 -29.04 -10.34
N SER A 430 -2.78 -28.25 -10.27
CA SER A 430 -2.91 -26.82 -10.00
C SER A 430 -3.61 -26.16 -11.17
N GLU A 431 -4.48 -25.20 -10.90
CA GLU A 431 -5.22 -24.42 -11.90
C GLU A 431 -4.62 -23.02 -12.04
N GLU A 432 -4.83 -22.37 -13.18
CA GLU A 432 -4.25 -21.05 -13.51
C GLU A 432 -4.54 -20.01 -12.42
N TRP A 433 -5.77 -19.98 -11.89
CA TRP A 433 -6.17 -19.01 -10.87
C TRP A 433 -5.43 -19.23 -9.54
N LEU A 434 -5.17 -20.48 -9.17
CA LEU A 434 -4.45 -20.83 -7.94
C LEU A 434 -2.97 -20.48 -8.09
N ARG A 435 -2.39 -20.75 -9.28
CA ARG A 435 -1.02 -20.34 -9.62
C ARG A 435 -0.86 -18.82 -9.59
N CYS A 436 -1.83 -18.06 -10.12
CA CYS A 436 -1.84 -16.60 -10.02
C CYS A 436 -1.79 -16.12 -8.56
N ARG A 437 -2.54 -16.77 -7.66
CA ARG A 437 -2.54 -16.43 -6.22
C ARG A 437 -1.21 -16.78 -5.55
N ALA A 438 -0.63 -17.93 -5.88
CA ALA A 438 0.69 -18.31 -5.38
C ALA A 438 1.78 -17.35 -5.86
N LEU A 439 1.77 -16.94 -7.14
CA LEU A 439 2.69 -15.93 -7.68
C LEU A 439 2.56 -14.59 -6.96
N PHE A 440 1.34 -14.13 -6.74
CA PHE A 440 1.06 -12.91 -5.97
C PHE A 440 1.59 -13.03 -4.53
N ALA A 441 1.33 -14.16 -3.86
CA ALA A 441 1.80 -14.42 -2.50
C ALA A 441 3.33 -14.39 -2.41
N ILE A 442 4.03 -15.10 -3.32
CA ILE A 442 5.50 -15.11 -3.36
C ILE A 442 6.05 -13.69 -3.55
N SER A 443 5.48 -12.92 -4.48
CA SER A 443 5.91 -11.53 -4.71
C SER A 443 5.71 -10.62 -3.50
N PHE A 444 4.72 -10.91 -2.67
CA PHE A 444 4.41 -10.09 -1.49
C PHE A 444 5.30 -10.42 -0.29
N LEU A 445 5.80 -11.66 -0.22
CA LEU A 445 6.73 -12.08 0.84
C LEU A 445 8.13 -11.48 0.70
N GLN A 446 8.45 -10.85 -0.43
CA GLN A 446 9.65 -10.03 -0.64
C GLN A 446 10.98 -10.73 -0.30
N ASP A 447 11.02 -12.06 -0.41
CA ASP A 447 12.23 -12.84 -0.29
C ASP A 447 13.01 -12.79 -1.60
N ARG A 448 14.23 -12.27 -1.53
CA ARG A 448 15.07 -12.03 -2.71
C ARG A 448 16.23 -13.02 -2.82
N GLU A 449 16.15 -14.14 -2.11
CA GLU A 449 17.18 -15.17 -2.19
C GLU A 449 17.21 -15.83 -3.58
N ARG A 450 18.35 -16.45 -3.90
CA ARG A 450 18.56 -17.16 -5.17
C ARG A 450 17.56 -18.31 -5.39
N GLY A 451 17.02 -18.89 -4.31
CA GLY A 451 15.96 -19.89 -4.41
C GLY A 451 14.66 -19.30 -4.98
N THR A 452 14.24 -18.15 -4.46
CA THR A 452 13.06 -17.42 -4.93
C THR A 452 13.23 -16.93 -6.37
N GLU A 453 14.43 -16.45 -6.73
CA GLU A 453 14.81 -16.13 -8.12
C GLU A 453 14.52 -17.29 -9.08
N GLN A 454 14.98 -18.51 -8.73
CA GLN A 454 14.78 -19.70 -9.56
C GLN A 454 13.32 -20.14 -9.64
N ILE A 455 12.57 -20.04 -8.54
CA ILE A 455 11.15 -20.38 -8.48
C ILE A 455 10.36 -19.47 -9.43
N LEU A 456 10.55 -18.15 -9.33
CA LEU A 456 9.83 -17.19 -10.15
C LEU A 456 10.25 -17.26 -11.63
N ASN A 457 11.54 -17.49 -11.93
CA ASN A 457 11.99 -17.70 -13.30
C ASN A 457 11.33 -18.92 -13.95
N ARG A 458 11.34 -20.08 -13.26
CA ARG A 458 10.71 -21.31 -13.78
C ARG A 458 9.20 -21.16 -13.95
N ALA A 459 8.54 -20.45 -13.03
CA ALA A 459 7.12 -20.17 -13.14
C ALA A 459 6.80 -19.28 -14.35
N CYS A 460 7.63 -18.27 -14.62
CA CYS A 460 7.52 -17.41 -15.80
C CYS A 460 7.76 -18.19 -17.10
N GLU A 461 8.81 -19.01 -17.18
CA GLU A 461 9.10 -19.86 -18.35
C GLU A 461 7.94 -20.83 -18.64
N ARG A 462 7.35 -21.43 -17.61
CA ARG A 462 6.18 -22.31 -17.78
C ARG A 462 4.94 -21.54 -18.23
N ALA A 463 4.66 -20.39 -17.62
CA ALA A 463 3.54 -19.55 -18.04
C ALA A 463 3.68 -19.12 -19.51
N LYS A 464 4.91 -18.76 -19.92
CA LYS A 464 5.25 -18.43 -21.30
C LYS A 464 5.07 -19.61 -22.25
N TYR A 465 5.48 -20.80 -21.83
CA TYR A 465 5.28 -22.02 -22.61
C TYR A 465 3.79 -22.31 -22.86
N HIS A 466 2.94 -22.23 -21.83
CA HIS A 466 1.49 -22.39 -22.00
C HIS A 466 0.89 -21.31 -22.90
N PHE A 467 1.32 -20.06 -22.71
CA PHE A 467 0.90 -18.92 -23.52
C PHE A 467 1.23 -19.13 -25.01
N ASP A 468 2.47 -19.50 -25.34
CA ASP A 468 2.88 -19.76 -26.71
C ASP A 468 2.19 -20.99 -27.32
N TRP A 469 1.95 -22.03 -26.51
CA TRP A 469 1.27 -23.23 -26.97
C TRP A 469 -0.15 -22.88 -27.46
N HIS A 470 -0.91 -22.09 -26.69
CA HIS A 470 -2.24 -21.65 -27.09
C HIS A 470 -2.23 -20.74 -28.32
N LEU A 471 -1.28 -19.80 -28.42
CA LEU A 471 -1.14 -18.95 -29.61
C LEU A 471 -0.91 -19.75 -30.90
N ARG A 472 -0.25 -20.90 -30.82
CA ARG A 472 0.01 -21.76 -32.00
C ARG A 472 -1.17 -22.66 -32.35
N GLN A 473 -1.94 -23.10 -31.35
CA GLN A 473 -2.98 -24.13 -31.53
C GLN A 473 -4.38 -23.55 -31.75
N SER A 474 -4.61 -22.28 -31.40
CA SER A 474 -5.95 -21.68 -31.36
C SER A 474 -5.95 -20.23 -31.83
N ASN A 475 -7.12 -19.73 -32.23
CA ASN A 475 -7.31 -18.35 -32.69
C ASN A 475 -7.23 -17.30 -31.56
N GLY A 476 -6.89 -17.68 -30.33
CA GLY A 476 -6.76 -16.77 -29.19
C GLY A 476 -6.32 -17.47 -27.92
N VAL A 477 -5.76 -16.71 -26.96
CA VAL A 477 -5.26 -17.27 -25.69
C VAL A 477 -6.36 -17.24 -24.63
N PRO A 478 -6.61 -18.35 -23.90
CA PRO A 478 -7.56 -18.35 -22.79
C PRO A 478 -7.21 -17.30 -21.73
N ARG A 479 -8.22 -16.63 -21.17
CA ARG A 479 -8.02 -15.56 -20.18
C ARG A 479 -7.24 -16.00 -18.95
N GLY A 480 -7.41 -17.25 -18.50
CA GLY A 480 -6.65 -17.83 -17.40
C GLY A 480 -5.14 -17.86 -17.67
N VAL A 481 -4.76 -18.26 -18.89
CA VAL A 481 -3.35 -18.33 -19.33
C VAL A 481 -2.74 -16.93 -19.48
N VAL A 482 -3.50 -15.97 -20.04
CA VAL A 482 -3.11 -14.56 -20.07
C VAL A 482 -2.88 -14.02 -18.65
N SER A 483 -3.78 -14.35 -17.72
CA SER A 483 -3.70 -13.92 -16.31
C SER A 483 -2.49 -14.54 -15.60
N GLU A 484 -2.16 -15.80 -15.87
CA GLU A 484 -0.98 -16.46 -15.30
C GLU A 484 0.32 -15.82 -15.80
N MET A 485 0.45 -15.59 -17.11
CA MET A 485 1.63 -14.92 -17.69
C MET A 485 1.79 -13.50 -17.11
N HIS A 486 0.69 -12.75 -17.06
CA HIS A 486 0.65 -11.43 -16.45
C HIS A 486 1.08 -11.48 -14.97
N ALA A 487 0.54 -12.43 -14.18
CA ALA A 487 0.88 -12.58 -12.76
C ALA A 487 2.35 -12.96 -12.55
N ALA A 488 2.94 -13.78 -13.42
CA ALA A 488 4.33 -14.18 -13.33
C ALA A 488 5.29 -12.99 -13.55
N LEU A 489 5.03 -12.18 -14.58
CA LEU A 489 5.81 -10.98 -14.86
C LEU A 489 5.70 -9.94 -13.73
N PHE A 490 4.48 -9.68 -13.24
CA PHE A 490 4.28 -8.79 -12.10
C PHE A 490 4.96 -9.30 -10.84
N ALA A 491 4.90 -10.61 -10.56
CA ALA A 491 5.53 -11.18 -9.39
C ALA A 491 7.06 -10.99 -9.39
N ILE A 492 7.69 -11.12 -10.55
CA ILE A 492 9.13 -10.83 -10.73
C ILE A 492 9.39 -9.34 -10.53
N GLY A 493 8.63 -8.47 -11.20
CA GLY A 493 8.81 -7.01 -11.09
C GLY A 493 8.58 -6.50 -9.67
N ASP A 494 7.63 -7.08 -8.95
CA ASP A 494 7.33 -6.73 -7.56
C ASP A 494 8.41 -7.21 -6.59
N CYS A 495 8.99 -8.40 -6.81
CA CYS A 495 10.03 -8.93 -5.94
C CYS A 495 11.40 -8.29 -6.18
N PHE A 496 11.75 -8.02 -7.45
CA PHE A 496 13.10 -7.63 -7.86
C PHE A 496 13.20 -6.21 -8.44
N GLY A 497 12.09 -5.49 -8.62
CA GLY A 497 12.11 -4.07 -8.99
C GLY A 497 12.28 -3.12 -7.79
N ALA A 498 12.40 -3.66 -6.59
CA ALA A 498 12.57 -2.89 -5.36
C ALA A 498 14.04 -2.50 -5.12
N VAL A 499 14.24 -1.40 -4.40
CA VAL A 499 15.58 -0.92 -4.00
C VAL A 499 16.35 -2.02 -3.26
N GLY A 500 17.62 -2.22 -3.64
CA GLY A 500 18.49 -3.25 -3.08
C GLY A 500 18.38 -4.63 -3.73
N ALA A 501 17.57 -4.77 -4.80
CA ALA A 501 17.38 -6.02 -5.55
C ALA A 501 18.06 -6.01 -6.92
N GLU A 502 18.94 -5.05 -7.21
CA GLU A 502 19.51 -4.77 -8.53
C GLU A 502 20.27 -6.00 -9.07
N GLU A 503 21.20 -6.56 -8.31
CA GLU A 503 21.97 -7.74 -8.77
C GLU A 503 21.09 -8.96 -9.14
N PRO A 504 20.12 -9.40 -8.31
CA PRO A 504 19.12 -10.39 -8.73
C PRO A 504 18.31 -9.97 -9.96
N ALA A 505 17.87 -8.71 -10.03
CA ALA A 505 17.09 -8.20 -11.15
C ALA A 505 17.86 -8.30 -12.47
N ARG A 506 19.13 -7.89 -12.51
CA ARG A 506 20.03 -8.04 -13.66
C ARG A 506 20.11 -9.49 -14.15
N ARG A 507 20.30 -10.44 -13.23
CA ARG A 507 20.40 -11.88 -13.59
C ARG A 507 19.11 -12.41 -14.20
N LEU A 508 17.96 -12.03 -13.65
CA LEU A 508 16.66 -12.39 -14.20
C LEU A 508 16.43 -11.74 -15.57
N ARG A 509 16.71 -10.45 -15.70
CA ARG A 509 16.55 -9.69 -16.95
C ARG A 509 17.39 -10.27 -18.08
N ASN A 510 18.65 -10.63 -17.81
CA ASN A 510 19.51 -11.27 -18.81
C ASN A 510 18.93 -12.58 -19.39
N ARG A 511 18.13 -13.31 -18.61
CA ARG A 511 17.45 -14.54 -19.08
C ARG A 511 16.12 -14.25 -19.77
N LEU A 512 15.38 -13.27 -19.27
CA LEU A 512 14.00 -13.01 -19.68
C LEU A 512 13.88 -12.02 -20.84
N ASN A 513 14.90 -11.21 -21.13
CA ASN A 513 14.87 -10.21 -22.21
C ASN A 513 14.33 -10.75 -23.55
N PRO A 514 14.78 -11.92 -24.06
CA PRO A 514 14.23 -12.47 -25.30
C PRO A 514 12.73 -12.78 -25.22
N GLN A 515 12.25 -13.24 -24.06
CA GLN A 515 10.82 -13.52 -23.85
C GLN A 515 10.02 -12.22 -23.76
N LEU A 516 10.58 -11.17 -23.17
CA LEU A 516 9.92 -9.88 -23.03
C LEU A 516 9.81 -9.15 -24.37
N GLU A 517 10.85 -9.23 -25.21
CA GLU A 517 10.81 -8.76 -26.59
C GLU A 517 9.70 -9.43 -27.39
N ASP A 518 9.66 -10.77 -27.36
CA ASP A 518 8.65 -11.56 -28.07
C ASP A 518 7.22 -11.25 -27.59
N LEU A 519 7.00 -11.08 -26.29
CA LEU A 519 5.69 -10.71 -25.75
C LEU A 519 5.25 -9.30 -26.15
N LEU A 520 6.16 -8.33 -26.11
CA LEU A 520 5.88 -6.95 -26.54
C LEU A 520 5.59 -6.90 -28.04
N GLU A 521 6.31 -7.67 -28.86
CA GLU A 521 6.08 -7.72 -30.29
C GLU A 521 4.73 -8.35 -30.64
N LYS A 522 4.42 -9.54 -30.09
CA LYS A 522 3.15 -10.23 -30.33
C LYS A 522 1.92 -9.40 -29.93
N SER A 523 2.05 -8.61 -28.86
CA SER A 523 0.94 -7.78 -28.36
C SER A 523 0.67 -6.52 -29.18
N THR A 524 1.57 -6.12 -30.10
CA THR A 524 1.30 -5.00 -31.02
C THR A 524 0.18 -5.29 -32.02
N ALA A 525 -0.02 -6.55 -32.39
CA ALA A 525 -1.02 -6.95 -33.37
C ALA A 525 -2.34 -7.42 -32.75
N ASP A 526 -2.36 -7.71 -31.45
CA ASP A 526 -3.51 -8.33 -30.76
C ASP A 526 -3.83 -7.63 -29.43
N ALA A 527 -4.95 -6.91 -29.44
CA ALA A 527 -5.45 -6.17 -28.28
C ALA A 527 -5.77 -7.07 -27.07
N SER A 528 -6.07 -8.35 -27.29
CA SER A 528 -6.31 -9.31 -26.20
C SER A 528 -5.05 -9.57 -25.36
N LEU A 529 -3.87 -9.30 -25.92
CA LEU A 529 -2.57 -9.52 -25.27
C LEU A 529 -2.01 -8.26 -24.59
N HIS A 530 -2.69 -7.11 -24.70
CA HIS A 530 -2.24 -5.85 -24.09
C HIS A 530 -1.95 -5.98 -22.59
N ARG A 531 -2.69 -6.81 -21.85
CA ARG A 531 -2.41 -7.04 -20.42
C ARG A 531 -1.01 -7.62 -20.19
N VAL A 532 -0.58 -8.57 -21.02
CA VAL A 532 0.76 -9.16 -20.91
C VAL A 532 1.83 -8.15 -21.32
N ALA A 533 1.55 -7.32 -22.34
CA ALA A 533 2.40 -6.20 -22.74
C ALA A 533 2.64 -5.22 -21.59
N ARG A 534 1.56 -4.79 -20.92
CA ARG A 534 1.59 -3.93 -19.72
C ARG A 534 2.47 -4.53 -18.62
N ALA A 535 2.34 -5.83 -18.36
CA ALA A 535 3.16 -6.53 -17.36
C ALA A 535 4.63 -6.66 -17.76
N ALA A 536 4.91 -6.88 -19.05
CA ALA A 536 6.28 -6.97 -19.57
C ALA A 536 6.97 -5.59 -19.52
N ALA A 537 6.28 -4.55 -19.96
CA ALA A 537 6.74 -3.17 -19.86
C ALA A 537 6.95 -2.75 -18.40
N TYR A 538 6.04 -3.15 -17.49
CA TYR A 538 6.19 -2.94 -16.05
C TYR A 538 7.48 -3.56 -15.53
N LEU A 539 7.71 -4.85 -15.82
CA LEU A 539 8.92 -5.54 -15.41
C LEU A 539 10.17 -4.79 -15.90
N VAL A 540 10.24 -4.48 -17.20
CA VAL A 540 11.35 -3.70 -17.79
C VAL A 540 11.55 -2.38 -17.04
N ALA A 541 10.47 -1.64 -16.80
CA ALA A 541 10.52 -0.33 -16.17
C ALA A 541 11.06 -0.42 -14.74
N VAL A 542 10.51 -1.29 -13.89
CA VAL A 542 10.89 -1.32 -12.47
C VAL A 542 12.26 -1.97 -12.21
N THR A 543 12.72 -2.85 -13.10
CA THR A 543 14.07 -3.46 -13.01
C THR A 543 15.09 -2.78 -13.92
N ALA A 544 14.81 -1.59 -14.43
CA ALA A 544 15.70 -0.88 -15.34
C ALA A 544 17.02 -0.53 -14.66
N GLU A 545 18.14 -0.82 -15.32
CA GLU A 545 19.47 -0.49 -14.83
C GLU A 545 20.23 0.41 -15.81
N GLY A 546 21.08 1.26 -15.24
CA GLY A 546 21.99 2.10 -16.03
C GLY A 546 23.06 1.24 -16.69
N GLY A 547 23.26 1.42 -18.00
CA GLY A 547 24.32 0.73 -18.75
C GLY A 547 24.07 -0.73 -19.08
N ASP A 548 22.87 -1.28 -18.83
CA ASP A 548 22.53 -2.68 -19.13
C ASP A 548 22.32 -2.98 -20.62
N GLY A 549 22.37 -1.95 -21.48
CA GLY A 549 22.23 -2.03 -22.93
C GLY A 549 20.88 -2.53 -23.46
N THR A 550 19.92 -2.88 -22.58
CA THR A 550 18.68 -3.57 -22.97
C THR A 550 17.43 -2.88 -22.46
N SER A 551 17.44 -2.33 -21.24
CA SER A 551 16.24 -1.72 -20.68
C SER A 551 15.84 -0.45 -21.42
N ARG A 552 16.78 0.44 -21.74
CA ARG A 552 16.49 1.67 -22.50
C ARG A 552 15.96 1.38 -23.93
N PRO A 553 16.63 0.56 -24.77
CA PRO A 553 16.10 0.23 -26.10
C PRO A 553 14.72 -0.42 -26.08
N LEU A 554 14.45 -1.29 -25.09
CA LEU A 554 13.12 -1.90 -24.94
C LEU A 554 12.06 -0.86 -24.58
N LEU A 555 12.37 0.06 -23.66
CA LEU A 555 11.43 1.13 -23.31
C LEU A 555 11.20 2.10 -24.47
N GLU A 556 12.22 2.41 -25.28
CA GLU A 556 12.08 3.20 -26.51
C GLU A 556 11.12 2.54 -27.50
N ARG A 557 11.14 1.20 -27.62
CA ARG A 557 10.14 0.45 -28.41
C ARG A 557 8.74 0.51 -27.78
N VAL A 558 8.65 0.40 -26.46
CA VAL A 558 7.38 0.43 -25.70
C VAL A 558 6.62 1.74 -25.91
N VAL A 559 7.30 2.88 -26.07
CA VAL A 559 6.66 4.19 -26.37
C VAL A 559 5.77 4.16 -27.61
N HIS A 560 6.08 3.29 -28.58
CA HIS A 560 5.32 3.18 -29.83
C HIS A 560 4.26 2.07 -29.80
N HIS A 561 3.99 1.47 -28.64
CA HIS A 561 3.01 0.40 -28.50
C HIS A 561 1.57 0.93 -28.69
N PRO A 562 0.66 0.21 -29.38
CA PRO A 562 -0.71 0.68 -29.65
C PRO A 562 -1.59 0.83 -28.39
N ASP A 563 -1.29 0.06 -27.35
CA ASP A 563 -1.91 0.26 -26.02
C ASP A 563 -1.36 1.51 -25.33
N ARG A 564 -2.21 2.52 -25.17
CA ARG A 564 -1.85 3.82 -24.57
C ARG A 564 -1.21 3.70 -23.19
N ALA A 565 -1.75 2.86 -22.30
CA ALA A 565 -1.20 2.68 -20.95
C ALA A 565 0.22 2.08 -20.96
N THR A 566 0.50 1.19 -21.92
CA THR A 566 1.82 0.62 -22.16
C THR A 566 2.79 1.69 -22.69
N ALA A 567 2.36 2.49 -23.67
CA ALA A 567 3.16 3.59 -24.21
C ALA A 567 3.51 4.66 -23.17
N GLU A 568 2.52 5.14 -22.40
CA GLU A 568 2.71 6.12 -21.32
C GLU A 568 3.65 5.60 -20.22
N LEU A 569 3.63 4.29 -19.93
CA LEU A 569 4.61 3.68 -19.04
C LEU A 569 6.03 3.77 -19.61
N GLY A 570 6.19 3.48 -20.91
CA GLY A 570 7.48 3.61 -21.60
C GLY A 570 8.03 5.04 -21.49
N GLU A 571 7.19 6.03 -21.78
CA GLU A 571 7.56 7.45 -21.69
C GLU A 571 7.97 7.84 -20.27
N TRP A 572 7.16 7.47 -19.28
CA TRP A 572 7.45 7.74 -17.87
C TRP A 572 8.75 7.06 -17.42
N ALA A 573 8.96 5.80 -17.80
CA ALA A 573 10.14 5.04 -17.42
C ALA A 573 11.42 5.62 -18.07
N LEU A 574 11.35 6.09 -19.31
CA LEU A 574 12.50 6.70 -20.00
C LEU A 574 12.98 7.99 -19.33
N ARG A 575 12.09 8.77 -18.70
CA ARG A 575 12.47 9.97 -17.93
C ARG A 575 13.36 9.66 -16.73
N ARG A 576 13.43 8.40 -16.28
CA ARG A 576 14.35 7.97 -15.23
C ARG A 576 15.79 7.90 -15.69
N PHE A 577 16.05 7.78 -16.99
CA PHE A 577 17.41 7.66 -17.51
C PHE A 577 18.07 9.04 -17.58
N GLU A 578 19.14 9.24 -16.82
CA GLU A 578 20.01 10.40 -16.90
C GLU A 578 21.45 9.94 -17.17
N LYS A 579 21.89 10.08 -18.42
CA LYS A 579 23.15 9.51 -18.93
C LYS A 579 23.16 7.98 -18.69
N ASP A 580 24.11 7.48 -17.92
CA ASP A 580 24.27 6.05 -17.58
C ASP A 580 23.63 5.67 -16.25
N LYS A 581 22.80 6.54 -15.66
CA LYS A 581 22.12 6.29 -14.38
C LYS A 581 20.61 6.21 -14.56
N VAL A 582 19.96 5.40 -13.73
CA VAL A 582 18.50 5.33 -13.61
C VAL A 582 18.11 5.93 -12.28
N LYS A 583 17.25 6.96 -12.32
CA LYS A 583 16.71 7.60 -11.12
C LYS A 583 15.82 6.65 -10.33
N PRO A 584 15.93 6.64 -8.99
CA PRO A 584 14.95 6.00 -8.11
C PRO A 584 13.53 6.53 -8.36
N LEU A 585 12.52 5.72 -8.03
CA LEU A 585 11.12 6.09 -8.25
C LEU A 585 10.68 7.32 -7.46
N HIS A 586 11.17 7.50 -6.24
CA HIS A 586 10.81 8.62 -5.36
C HIS A 586 11.40 9.98 -5.80
N GLU A 587 12.29 9.99 -6.81
CA GLU A 587 12.81 11.22 -7.42
C GLU A 587 12.02 11.66 -8.66
N MET A 588 11.05 10.84 -9.09
CA MET A 588 10.23 11.13 -10.26
C MET A 588 9.17 12.19 -9.98
N SER A 589 8.63 12.78 -11.04
CA SER A 589 7.44 13.63 -10.97
C SER A 589 6.18 12.79 -11.19
N LEU A 590 5.09 13.14 -10.50
CA LEU A 590 3.76 12.60 -10.77
C LEU A 590 3.16 13.09 -12.11
N SER A 591 3.73 14.14 -12.71
CA SER A 591 3.31 14.62 -14.03
C SER A 591 3.96 13.80 -15.14
N VAL A 592 3.16 13.06 -15.89
CA VAL A 592 3.51 12.54 -17.22
C VAL A 592 3.23 13.63 -18.25
#